data_AF-A0A2N0QSR0-F1
#
_entry.id   AF-A0A2N0QSR0-F1
#
_cell.length_a   1.000
_cell.length_b   1.000
_cell.length_c   1.000
_cell.angle_alpha   90.00
_cell.angle_beta   90.00
_cell.angle_gamma   90.00
#
_symmetry.space_group_name_H-M   'P 1'
#
loop_
_entity.id
_entity.type
_entity.pdbx_description
1 polymer ?
#
loop_
_entity_poly.entity_id
_entity_poly.type
_entity_poly.pdbx_seq_one_letter_code
_entity_poly.pdbx_strand_id
1 'polypeptide(L)' 'MSKTPSAILNSKICGKKAFLPDNVENSVSTVLSHILTVINKKIDSCVFEQNKVRIIFKKNEGRTYIDLQ' A
#
# COMPACT_ATOMS: atom_id res chain seq x y z
N MET A 1 -3.74 -28.67 -4.17
CA MET A 1 -4.46 -27.49 -3.65
C MET A 1 -3.99 -26.26 -4.42
N SER A 2 -4.84 -25.68 -5.28
CA SER A 2 -4.52 -24.44 -6.00
C SER A 2 -4.52 -23.26 -5.02
N LYS A 3 -3.49 -22.43 -5.08
CA LYS A 3 -3.45 -21.20 -4.26
C LYS A 3 -4.50 -20.23 -4.77
N THR A 4 -5.27 -19.66 -3.86
CA THR A 4 -6.23 -18.61 -4.21
C THR A 4 -5.50 -17.39 -4.78
N PRO A 5 -6.13 -16.61 -5.68
CA PRO A 5 -5.54 -15.38 -6.21
C PRO A 5 -5.09 -14.41 -5.11
N SER A 6 -5.80 -14.38 -3.96
CA SER A 6 -5.44 -13.59 -2.78
C SER A 6 -4.17 -14.07 -2.10
N ALA A 7 -3.94 -15.39 -1.99
CA ALA A 7 -2.71 -15.95 -1.44
C ALA A 7 -1.50 -15.67 -2.33
N ILE A 8 -1.70 -15.71 -3.66
CA ILE A 8 -0.67 -15.36 -4.64
C ILE A 8 -0.31 -13.88 -4.52
N LEU A 9 -1.32 -13.00 -4.46
CA LEU A 9 -1.13 -11.56 -4.29
C LEU A 9 -0.45 -11.23 -2.96
N ASN A 10 -0.92 -11.80 -1.84
CA ASN A 10 -0.30 -11.60 -0.53
C ASN A 10 1.17 -12.02 -0.53
N SER A 11 1.55 -13.14 -1.16
CA SER A 11 2.97 -13.53 -1.21
C SER A 11 3.88 -12.56 -1.98
N LYS A 12 3.31 -11.77 -2.91
CA LYS A 12 4.07 -10.80 -3.70
C LYS A 12 4.28 -9.46 -2.98
N ILE A 13 3.42 -9.16 -2.01
CA ILE A 13 3.39 -7.87 -1.31
C ILE A 13 3.92 -8.02 0.13
N CYS A 14 3.58 -9.13 0.80
CA CYS A 14 3.97 -9.42 2.17
C CYS A 14 5.49 -9.60 2.24
N GLY A 15 6.18 -8.69 2.93
CA GLY A 15 7.64 -8.69 3.05
C GLY A 15 8.38 -7.73 2.11
N LYS A 16 7.70 -7.04 1.19
CA LYS A 16 8.30 -5.93 0.45
C LYS A 16 8.26 -4.67 1.32
N LYS A 17 9.44 -4.19 1.74
CA LYS A 17 9.61 -2.89 2.39
C LYS A 17 9.77 -1.81 1.32
N ALA A 18 9.01 -0.73 1.43
CA ALA A 18 9.22 0.48 0.64
C ALA A 18 10.08 1.43 1.48
N PHE A 19 11.28 1.74 1.02
CA PHE A 19 12.15 2.69 1.69
C PHE A 19 11.77 4.11 1.23
N LEU A 20 11.47 4.99 2.18
CA LEU A 20 11.32 6.42 1.92
C LEU A 20 12.65 7.11 2.26
N PRO A 21 13.20 7.96 1.37
CA PRO A 21 14.44 8.66 1.64
C PRO A 21 14.25 9.80 2.65
N ASP A 22 15.23 9.97 3.55
CA ASP A 22 15.21 10.90 4.69
C ASP A 22 15.06 12.39 4.33
N ASN A 23 15.27 12.75 3.04
CA ASN A 23 15.26 14.15 2.58
C ASN A 23 13.92 14.61 2.00
N VAL A 24 12.83 13.85 2.22
CA VAL A 24 11.50 14.31 1.84
C VAL A 24 10.95 15.14 2.99
N GLU A 25 11.23 16.45 2.97
CA GLU A 25 10.29 17.37 3.59
C GLU A 25 8.89 17.05 3.06
N ASN A 26 8.07 16.44 3.91
CA ASN A 26 6.65 16.69 4.05
C ASN A 26 5.84 16.83 2.76
N SER A 27 5.65 15.75 2.01
CA SER A 27 4.36 15.66 1.33
C SER A 27 3.81 14.25 1.33
N VAL A 28 2.68 14.12 2.03
CA VAL A 28 1.64 13.13 1.75
C VAL A 28 1.48 12.91 0.23
N SER A 29 1.69 13.95 -0.59
CA SER A 29 1.73 13.87 -2.06
C SER A 29 2.79 12.91 -2.63
N THR A 30 4.05 12.95 -2.18
CA THR A 30 5.10 12.02 -2.63
C THR A 30 4.77 10.58 -2.22
N VAL A 31 4.34 10.40 -0.99
CA VAL A 31 3.94 9.08 -0.46
C VAL A 31 2.74 8.54 -1.24
N LEU A 32 1.71 9.35 -1.45
CA LEU A 32 0.55 8.97 -2.26
C LEU A 32 0.92 8.66 -3.70
N SER A 33 1.81 9.44 -4.31
CA SER A 33 2.30 9.20 -5.66
C SER A 33 2.98 7.83 -5.77
N HIS A 34 3.80 7.48 -4.77
CA HIS A 34 4.47 6.18 -4.71
C HIS A 34 3.50 5.03 -4.42
N ILE A 35 2.50 5.26 -3.58
CA ILE A 35 1.43 4.29 -3.32
C ILE A 35 0.64 4.02 -4.60
N LEU A 36 0.29 5.08 -5.35
CA LEU A 36 -0.46 4.98 -6.59
C LEU A 36 0.33 4.27 -7.71
N THR A 37 1.66 4.42 -7.77
CA THR A 37 2.48 3.69 -8.76
C THR A 37 2.59 2.20 -8.44
N VAL A 38 2.61 1.82 -7.16
CA VAL A 38 2.69 0.42 -6.72
C VAL A 38 1.32 -0.29 -6.81
N ILE A 39 0.24 0.46 -6.67
CA ILE A 39 -1.13 -0.07 -6.62
C ILE A 39 -1.85 0.14 -7.96
N ASN A 40 -2.02 -0.96 -8.70
CA ASN A 40 -2.82 -0.97 -9.93
C ASN A 40 -4.33 -1.16 -9.70
N LYS A 41 -4.84 -0.73 -8.54
CA LYS A 41 -6.23 -0.91 -8.13
C LYS A 41 -6.86 0.42 -7.76
N LYS A 42 -8.18 0.53 -7.98
CA LYS A 42 -8.93 1.73 -7.59
C LYS A 42 -9.03 1.84 -6.08
N ILE A 43 -8.37 2.86 -5.54
CA ILE A 43 -8.41 3.20 -4.13
C ILE A 43 -9.73 3.92 -3.81
N ASP A 44 -10.33 3.55 -2.69
CA ASP A 44 -11.49 4.23 -2.12
C ASP A 44 -11.05 5.26 -1.07
N SER A 45 -10.19 4.84 -0.13
CA SER A 45 -9.61 5.72 0.88
C SER A 45 -8.20 5.28 1.26
N CYS A 46 -7.43 6.27 1.72
CA CYS A 46 -6.05 6.13 2.15
C CYS A 46 -5.92 6.81 3.53
N VAL A 47 -5.60 6.03 4.55
CA VAL A 47 -5.55 6.49 5.94
C VAL A 47 -4.12 6.39 6.42
N PHE A 48 -3.53 7.52 6.78
CA PHE A 48 -2.20 7.59 7.37
C PHE A 48 -2.33 7.29 8.87
N GLU A 49 -1.74 6.17 9.30
CA GLU A 49 -1.52 5.82 10.69
C GLU A 49 -0.04 6.06 11.03
N GLN A 50 0.30 6.05 12.32
CA GLN A 50 1.58 6.56 12.84
C GLN A 50 2.82 6.05 12.10
N ASN A 51 2.85 4.75 11.75
CA ASN A 51 4.01 4.11 11.11
C ASN A 51 3.62 3.37 9.82
N LYS A 52 2.40 3.58 9.31
CA LYS A 52 1.87 2.82 8.17
C LYS A 52 0.69 3.53 7.53
N VAL A 53 0.47 3.26 6.25
CA VAL A 53 -0.69 3.71 5.50
C VAL A 53 -1.62 2.53 5.28
N ARG A 54 -2.86 2.68 5.73
CA ARG A 54 -3.94 1.74 5.42
C ARG A 54 -4.67 2.19 4.17
N ILE A 55 -4.79 1.29 3.20
CA ILE A 55 -5.43 1.57 1.91
C ILE A 55 -6.64 0.68 1.79
N ILE A 56 -7.78 1.29 1.50
CA ILE A 56 -9.05 0.60 1.29
C ILE A 56 -9.38 0.69 -0.20
N PHE A 57 -9.64 -0.45 -0.82
CA PHE A 57 -9.98 -0.51 -2.23
C PHE A 57 -11.49 -0.40 -2.45
N LYS A 58 -11.90 0.10 -3.61
CA LYS A 58 -13.31 0.16 -3.99
C LYS A 58 -13.90 -1.25 -4.13
N LYS A 59 -15.23 -1.33 -4.12
CA LYS A 59 -16.01 -2.54 -4.42
C LYS A 59 -15.72 -3.75 -3.52
N ASN A 60 -15.41 -3.51 -2.23
CA ASN A 60 -15.08 -4.57 -1.28
C ASN A 60 -13.88 -5.44 -1.70
N GLU A 61 -12.95 -4.90 -2.51
CA GLU A 61 -11.72 -5.61 -2.90
C GLU A 61 -10.72 -5.78 -1.75
N GLY A 62 -11.10 -5.37 -0.54
CA GLY A 62 -10.33 -5.51 0.69
C GLY A 62 -9.50 -4.29 1.03
N ARG A 63 -8.49 -4.50 1.86
CA ARG A 63 -7.56 -3.46 2.33
C ARG A 63 -6.14 -3.98 2.35
N THR A 64 -5.18 -3.08 2.23
CA THR A 64 -3.75 -3.36 2.40
C THR A 64 -3.11 -2.35 3.34
N TYR A 65 -1.92 -2.68 3.84
CA TYR A 65 -1.09 -1.79 4.64
C TYR A 65 0.25 -1.60 3.94
N ILE A 66 0.80 -0.40 4.05
CA ILE A 66 2.16 -0.05 3.60
C ILE A 66 2.85 0.58 4.78
N ASP A 67 3.93 -0.03 5.28
CA ASP A 67 4.70 0.57 6.36
C ASP A 67 5.40 1.84 5.86
N LEU A 68 5.29 2.91 6.65
CA LEU A 68 6.04 4.14 6.46
C LEU A 68 7.31 3.96 7.28
N GLN A 69 8.42 3.71 6.57
CA GLN A 69 9.73 3.59 7.18
C GLN A 69 10.32 4.98 7.44
#